data_AF-A0A7X1ZRJ0-F1
#
_entry.id   AF-A0A7X1ZRJ0-F1
#
_cell.length_a   1.000
_cell.length_b   1.000
_cell.length_c   1.000
_cell.angle_alpha   90.00
_cell.angle_beta   90.00
_cell.angle_gamma   90.00
#
_symmetry.space_group_name_H-M   'P 1'
#
loop_
_entity.id
_entity.type
_entity.pdbx_description
1 polymer ?
#
loop_
_entity_poly.entity_id
_entity_poly.type
_entity_poly.pdbx_seq_one_letter_code
_entity_poly.pdbx_strand_id
1 'polypeptide(L)'
;MRRFLDIALFAVMVLTAGAGCVRVARPPSEITYKEIPQYAWESLMHQGSFKFDYYTARSSMQFEVKGSGTVVLPDALRFKGTWRMGEEERALNLAAAGDYQLERQDNQWVPHPKSEEAKILEQADRVIRKALLRRKGRGFELVADEGKIITYSFQPNLFYLDPGFEKKYTAELVVDGRTLLAREINARSEDDDIQFKFSVSAINRRKRIRIPFSENFRLTYSPQAGRFGKAKSVLGKRLRDVGRKSRMRTRDGNLQVTLTFPVYKQMAQILAEPGQLVILGLNLDGPGPQINTRGEISDIFHIADTLALPVVRSVEVGFDSLSRPLLELVLAKAEPRSRDFDYLGVVVDGVLYEVLTVDNPTDILRIANVTTYEEALALSIKLRRPFNGELRFLDQERLR
;
A
#
# COMPACT_ATOMS: atom_id res chain seq x y z
N MET A 1 -2.49 1.82 65.70
CA MET A 1 -1.23 1.48 65.01
C MET A 1 -1.10 -0.04 64.93
N ARG A 2 -0.70 -0.56 63.75
CA ARG A 2 -0.57 -1.97 63.34
C ARG A 2 -1.88 -2.70 62.99
N ARG A 3 -2.17 -2.74 61.68
CA ARG A 3 -2.63 -3.92 60.92
C ARG A 3 -2.75 -3.51 59.44
N PHE A 4 -1.63 -3.49 58.74
CA PHE A 4 -1.58 -3.48 57.27
C PHE A 4 -0.24 -4.04 56.85
N LEU A 5 -0.16 -5.35 56.68
CA LEU A 5 0.78 -6.06 55.82
C LEU A 5 0.30 -7.51 55.83
N ASP A 6 -0.22 -7.99 54.71
CA ASP A 6 -0.31 -9.42 54.30
C ASP A 6 -1.34 -9.66 53.17
N ILE A 7 -1.47 -8.72 52.23
CA ILE A 7 -2.15 -8.98 50.94
C ILE A 7 -1.32 -8.35 49.83
N ALA A 8 -0.08 -8.79 49.69
CA ALA A 8 0.81 -8.30 48.64
C ALA A 8 1.73 -9.41 48.12
N LEU A 9 1.21 -10.62 47.88
CA LEU A 9 1.99 -11.64 47.16
C LEU A 9 1.21 -12.70 46.38
N PHE A 10 -0.12 -12.60 46.27
CA PHE A 10 -0.93 -13.53 45.47
C PHE A 10 -1.79 -12.88 44.37
N ALA A 11 -1.54 -11.60 44.05
CA ALA A 11 -2.31 -10.85 43.05
C ALA A 11 -1.48 -10.36 41.84
N VAL A 12 -0.23 -10.81 41.68
CA VAL A 12 0.67 -10.34 40.59
C VAL A 12 0.87 -11.40 39.48
N MET A 13 0.18 -12.54 39.52
CA MET A 13 0.41 -13.63 38.56
C MET A 13 -0.84 -14.10 37.81
N VAL A 14 -1.78 -13.21 37.45
CA VAL A 14 -2.92 -13.55 36.56
C VAL A 14 -3.24 -12.48 35.51
N LEU A 15 -2.28 -11.62 35.14
CA LEU A 15 -2.51 -10.55 34.13
C LEU A 15 -1.56 -10.56 32.93
N THR A 16 -1.11 -11.75 32.50
CA THR A 16 -0.39 -11.93 31.22
C THR A 16 -0.91 -13.11 30.41
N ALA A 17 -2.22 -13.29 30.36
CA ALA A 17 -2.88 -14.12 29.35
C ALA A 17 -3.87 -13.27 28.53
N GLY A 18 -3.43 -12.05 28.14
CA GLY A 18 -4.00 -11.36 27.00
C GLY A 18 -3.59 -12.09 25.73
N ALA A 19 -4.15 -13.27 25.49
CA ALA A 19 -4.19 -13.87 24.17
C ALA A 19 -4.86 -12.82 23.29
N GLY A 20 -4.06 -12.04 22.56
CA GLY A 20 -4.56 -11.08 21.60
C GLY A 20 -5.39 -11.86 20.60
N CYS A 21 -6.72 -11.85 20.78
CA CYS A 21 -7.66 -12.32 19.78
C CYS A 21 -7.44 -11.45 18.56
N VAL A 22 -6.62 -11.98 17.66
CA VAL A 22 -6.39 -11.44 16.35
C VAL A 22 -7.74 -11.47 15.63
N ARG A 23 -8.34 -10.31 15.39
CA ARG A 23 -9.57 -10.21 14.60
C ARG A 23 -9.22 -10.54 13.15
N VAL A 24 -9.54 -11.76 12.74
CA VAL A 24 -9.75 -12.12 11.34
C VAL A 24 -11.18 -11.71 11.00
N ALA A 25 -11.40 -11.12 9.83
CA ALA A 25 -12.75 -10.80 9.36
C ALA A 25 -13.60 -12.08 9.39
N ARG A 26 -14.82 -12.00 9.94
CA ARG A 26 -15.71 -13.17 9.93
C ARG A 26 -16.17 -13.42 8.48
N PRO A 27 -16.23 -14.68 8.05
CA PRO A 27 -16.77 -14.99 6.73
C PRO A 27 -18.25 -14.58 6.64
N PRO A 28 -18.75 -14.25 5.43
CA PRO A 28 -20.17 -14.04 5.19
C PRO A 28 -20.98 -15.27 5.60
N SER A 29 -22.18 -15.06 6.16
CA SER A 29 -23.05 -16.15 6.61
C SER A 29 -23.62 -17.02 5.49
N GLU A 30 -23.60 -16.54 4.24
CA GLU A 30 -24.24 -17.18 3.08
C GLU A 30 -23.25 -17.58 1.98
N ILE A 31 -21.96 -17.76 2.30
CA ILE A 31 -20.96 -18.15 1.29
C ILE A 31 -21.16 -19.61 0.86
N THR A 32 -21.20 -19.84 -0.46
CA THR A 32 -21.31 -21.20 -1.03
C THR A 32 -19.93 -21.83 -1.23
N TYR A 33 -19.83 -23.16 -1.27
CA TYR A 33 -18.57 -23.87 -1.55
C TYR A 33 -17.88 -23.46 -2.85
N LYS A 34 -18.62 -22.93 -3.83
CA LYS A 34 -18.07 -22.44 -5.10
C LYS A 34 -17.39 -21.07 -4.96
N GLU A 35 -17.79 -20.29 -3.97
CA GLU A 35 -17.28 -18.93 -3.71
C GLU A 35 -16.11 -18.94 -2.71
N ILE A 36 -16.00 -20.00 -1.90
CA ILE A 36 -14.93 -20.16 -0.89
C ILE A 36 -13.53 -19.96 -1.47
N PRO A 37 -13.10 -20.57 -2.59
CA PRO A 37 -11.73 -20.39 -3.09
C PRO A 37 -11.39 -18.94 -3.43
N GLN A 38 -12.33 -18.23 -4.04
CA GLN A 38 -12.17 -16.82 -4.38
C GLN A 38 -12.11 -15.97 -3.12
N TYR A 39 -13.06 -16.16 -2.21
CA TYR A 39 -13.07 -15.50 -0.91
C TYR A 39 -11.78 -15.75 -0.12
N ALA A 40 -11.28 -16.99 -0.12
CA ALA A 40 -10.12 -17.40 0.65
C ALA A 40 -8.84 -16.69 0.22
N TRP A 41 -8.62 -16.57 -1.09
CA TRP A 41 -7.46 -15.85 -1.63
C TRP A 41 -7.62 -14.33 -1.48
N GLU A 42 -8.76 -13.79 -1.91
CA GLU A 42 -9.00 -12.34 -1.84
C GLU A 42 -8.97 -11.84 -0.40
N SER A 43 -9.64 -12.53 0.53
CA SER A 43 -9.64 -12.14 1.94
C SER A 43 -8.27 -12.26 2.58
N LEU A 44 -7.43 -13.22 2.19
CA LEU A 44 -6.04 -13.29 2.65
C LEU A 44 -5.26 -12.03 2.26
N MET A 45 -5.47 -11.54 1.03
CA MET A 45 -4.82 -10.33 0.50
C MET A 45 -5.34 -9.03 1.15
N HIS A 46 -6.43 -9.09 1.93
CA HIS A 46 -6.94 -7.98 2.74
C HIS A 46 -6.57 -8.09 4.22
N GLN A 47 -5.80 -9.10 4.63
CA GLN A 47 -5.29 -9.17 6.00
C GLN A 47 -4.20 -8.11 6.24
N GLY A 48 -3.94 -7.75 7.49
CA GLY A 48 -2.84 -6.83 7.83
C GLY A 48 -1.47 -7.48 7.73
N SER A 49 -1.34 -8.78 8.03
CA SER A 49 -0.08 -9.52 7.91
C SER A 49 -0.24 -11.03 7.96
N PHE A 50 0.81 -11.74 7.60
CA PHE A 50 0.94 -13.18 7.86
C PHE A 50 2.40 -13.63 7.71
N LYS A 51 2.70 -14.80 8.28
CA LYS A 51 3.92 -15.55 7.95
C LYS A 51 3.65 -16.45 6.76
N PHE A 52 4.70 -16.72 6.01
CA PHE A 52 4.64 -17.67 4.91
C PHE A 52 5.87 -18.58 4.90
N ASP A 53 5.67 -19.79 4.40
CA ASP A 53 6.71 -20.69 3.94
C ASP A 53 6.55 -20.84 2.42
N TYR A 54 7.67 -20.83 1.71
CA TYR A 54 7.70 -20.81 0.26
C TYR A 54 8.74 -21.80 -0.25
N TYR A 55 8.36 -22.55 -1.28
CA TYR A 55 9.22 -23.48 -1.98
C TYR A 55 8.83 -23.50 -3.46
N THR A 56 9.81 -23.35 -4.34
CA THR A 56 9.67 -23.70 -5.75
C THR A 56 10.91 -24.42 -6.22
N ALA A 57 10.74 -25.41 -7.09
CA ALA A 57 11.85 -26.14 -7.68
C ALA A 57 11.50 -26.57 -9.11
N ARG A 58 12.55 -26.67 -9.93
CA ARG A 58 12.53 -27.29 -11.24
C ARG A 58 13.76 -28.17 -11.41
N SER A 59 13.59 -29.48 -11.26
CA SER A 59 14.69 -30.45 -11.19
C SER A 59 15.48 -30.50 -12.50
N SER A 60 14.79 -30.45 -13.64
CA SER A 60 15.36 -30.40 -15.00
C SER A 60 16.26 -29.19 -15.25
N MET A 61 16.05 -28.10 -14.51
CA MET A 61 16.88 -26.88 -14.56
C MET A 61 17.84 -26.77 -13.36
N GLN A 62 17.86 -27.75 -12.46
CA GLN A 62 18.59 -27.70 -11.20
C GLN A 62 18.30 -26.42 -10.39
N PHE A 63 17.06 -25.94 -10.48
CA PHE A 63 16.61 -24.70 -9.85
C PHE A 63 15.83 -24.99 -8.57
N GLU A 64 16.12 -24.27 -7.50
CA GLU A 64 15.36 -24.32 -6.24
C GLU A 64 15.38 -22.97 -5.53
N VAL A 65 14.23 -22.52 -5.05
CA VAL A 65 14.12 -21.42 -4.08
C VAL A 65 13.26 -21.89 -2.93
N LYS A 66 13.78 -21.81 -1.71
CA LYS A 66 13.03 -22.17 -0.51
C LYS A 66 13.30 -21.21 0.62
N GLY A 67 12.31 -20.99 1.48
CA GLY A 67 12.49 -20.13 2.62
C GLY A 67 11.20 -19.80 3.33
N SER A 68 11.30 -18.91 4.30
CA SER A 68 10.17 -18.43 5.07
C SER A 68 10.27 -16.94 5.34
N GLY A 69 9.12 -16.35 5.62
CA GLY A 69 9.05 -14.91 5.72
C GLY A 69 7.84 -14.38 6.47
N THR A 70 7.72 -13.07 6.42
CA THR A 70 6.54 -12.34 6.87
C THR A 70 6.20 -11.30 5.83
N VAL A 71 4.92 -11.15 5.57
CA VAL A 71 4.34 -10.02 4.85
C VAL A 71 3.58 -9.13 5.83
N VAL A 72 3.72 -7.83 5.67
CA VAL A 72 2.80 -6.82 6.22
C VAL A 72 2.25 -6.07 5.02
N LEU A 73 0.95 -6.21 4.78
CA LEU A 73 0.28 -5.66 3.62
C LEU A 73 0.16 -4.13 3.73
N PRO A 74 0.14 -3.39 2.60
CA PRO A 74 0.06 -3.92 1.23
C PRO A 74 1.39 -4.37 0.61
N ASP A 75 2.54 -3.89 1.09
CA ASP A 75 3.77 -3.93 0.27
C ASP A 75 5.06 -4.32 1.00
N ALA A 76 5.05 -4.56 2.32
CA ALA A 76 6.24 -4.86 3.09
C ALA A 76 6.49 -6.36 3.24
N LEU A 77 7.73 -6.80 2.97
CA LEU A 77 8.12 -8.22 3.04
C LEU A 77 9.47 -8.39 3.75
N ARG A 78 9.57 -9.47 4.53
CA ARG A 78 10.82 -9.98 5.09
C ARG A 78 10.94 -11.44 4.69
N PHE A 79 12.00 -11.80 3.99
CA PHE A 79 12.21 -13.17 3.52
C PHE A 79 13.61 -13.64 3.87
N LYS A 80 13.71 -14.89 4.31
CA LYS A 80 14.96 -15.60 4.51
C LYS A 80 14.85 -16.97 3.86
N GLY A 81 15.84 -17.34 3.06
CA GLY A 81 15.80 -18.57 2.31
C GLY A 81 17.12 -18.88 1.63
N THR A 82 17.06 -19.79 0.68
CA THR A 82 18.15 -20.17 -0.20
C THR A 82 17.65 -20.15 -1.64
N TRP A 83 18.52 -19.73 -2.54
CA TRP A 83 18.36 -19.82 -3.98
C TRP A 83 19.47 -20.72 -4.50
N ARG A 84 19.11 -21.67 -5.38
CA ARG A 84 20.06 -22.58 -6.01
C ARG A 84 19.77 -22.69 -7.50
N MET A 85 20.83 -22.66 -8.31
CA MET A 85 20.80 -22.91 -9.75
C MET A 85 22.07 -23.68 -10.13
N GLY A 86 21.92 -24.95 -10.51
CA GLY A 86 23.06 -25.81 -10.75
C GLY A 86 23.92 -26.00 -9.49
N GLU A 87 25.21 -25.68 -9.58
CA GLU A 87 26.16 -25.72 -8.45
C GLU A 87 26.16 -24.42 -7.61
N GLU A 88 25.52 -23.35 -8.10
CA GLU A 88 25.47 -22.08 -7.39
C GLU A 88 24.40 -22.12 -6.29
N GLU A 89 24.79 -21.80 -5.06
CA GLU A 89 23.88 -21.61 -3.93
C GLU A 89 24.10 -20.25 -3.27
N ARG A 90 23.01 -19.52 -3.03
CA ARG A 90 23.02 -18.21 -2.37
C ARG A 90 22.02 -18.17 -1.22
N ALA A 91 22.47 -17.69 -0.07
CA ALA A 91 21.57 -17.34 1.03
C ALA A 91 20.79 -16.07 0.71
N LEU A 92 19.47 -16.15 0.77
CA LEU A 92 18.57 -15.00 0.61
C LEU A 92 18.21 -14.43 1.97
N ASN A 93 18.38 -13.12 2.13
CA ASN A 93 17.95 -12.40 3.31
C ASN A 93 17.49 -11.01 2.90
N LEU A 94 16.19 -10.90 2.63
CA LEU A 94 15.58 -9.77 1.93
C LEU A 94 14.66 -8.98 2.86
N ALA A 95 14.64 -7.66 2.70
CA ALA A 95 13.62 -6.77 3.27
C ALA A 95 13.10 -5.84 2.16
N ALA A 96 11.85 -5.99 1.76
CA ALA A 96 11.25 -5.21 0.67
C ALA A 96 10.12 -4.31 1.15
N ALA A 97 9.93 -3.19 0.44
CA ALA A 97 8.74 -2.34 0.48
C ALA A 97 8.56 -1.63 -0.86
N GLY A 98 7.31 -1.51 -1.32
CA GLY A 98 6.98 -1.01 -2.66
C GLY A 98 7.75 -1.78 -3.74
N ASP A 99 8.44 -1.02 -4.59
CA ASP A 99 9.21 -1.52 -5.75
C ASP A 99 10.69 -1.79 -5.43
N TYR A 100 11.08 -1.74 -4.17
CA TYR A 100 12.48 -1.85 -3.76
C TYR A 100 12.69 -2.92 -2.70
N GLN A 101 13.91 -3.45 -2.67
CA GLN A 101 14.37 -4.36 -1.64
C GLN A 101 15.75 -3.98 -1.10
N LEU A 102 16.03 -4.43 0.10
CA LEU A 102 17.37 -4.55 0.65
C LEU A 102 17.72 -6.03 0.72
N GLU A 103 18.90 -6.38 0.21
CA GLU A 103 19.49 -7.70 0.37
C GLU A 103 20.68 -7.62 1.35
N ARG A 104 20.83 -8.65 2.20
CA ARG A 104 22.00 -8.76 3.06
C ARG A 104 23.16 -9.39 2.27
N GLN A 105 24.21 -8.61 2.01
CA GLN A 105 25.45 -9.07 1.38
C GLN A 105 26.62 -8.66 2.30
N ASP A 106 27.54 -9.56 2.63
CA ASP A 106 28.73 -9.29 3.46
C ASP A 106 28.47 -8.44 4.72
N ASN A 107 27.40 -8.76 5.45
CA ASN A 107 26.95 -7.99 6.62
C ASN A 107 26.54 -6.53 6.35
N GLN A 108 26.18 -6.19 5.13
CA GLN A 108 25.63 -4.90 4.72
C GLN A 108 24.26 -5.07 4.06
N TRP A 109 23.41 -4.05 4.17
CA TRP A 109 22.10 -4.02 3.52
C TRP A 109 22.23 -3.25 2.22
N VAL A 110 22.22 -3.96 1.09
CA VAL A 110 22.42 -3.38 -0.23
C VAL A 110 21.06 -3.16 -0.91
N PRO A 111 20.77 -1.95 -1.41
CA PRO A 111 19.52 -1.66 -2.11
C PRO A 111 19.51 -2.22 -3.54
N HIS A 112 18.38 -2.81 -3.91
CA HIS A 112 18.08 -3.27 -5.25
C HIS A 112 16.63 -2.91 -5.62
N PRO A 113 16.31 -2.80 -6.92
CA PRO A 113 14.93 -2.98 -7.37
C PRO A 113 14.39 -4.32 -6.85
N LYS A 114 13.09 -4.40 -6.59
CA LYS A 114 12.46 -5.62 -6.08
C LYS A 114 12.62 -6.76 -7.09
N SER A 115 13.34 -7.80 -6.69
CA SER A 115 13.59 -8.99 -7.51
C SER A 115 12.40 -9.95 -7.45
N GLU A 116 12.37 -10.95 -8.32
CA GLU A 116 11.28 -11.94 -8.33
C GLU A 116 11.20 -12.70 -6.99
N GLU A 117 12.32 -12.97 -6.31
CA GLU A 117 12.36 -13.62 -4.98
C GLU A 117 11.69 -12.78 -3.88
N ALA A 118 11.55 -11.47 -4.07
CA ALA A 118 10.81 -10.60 -3.15
C ALA A 118 9.35 -10.38 -3.57
N LYS A 119 8.91 -10.92 -4.72
CA LYS A 119 7.55 -10.85 -5.25
C LYS A 119 6.73 -12.12 -4.97
N ILE A 120 6.99 -12.79 -3.85
CA ILE A 120 6.38 -14.09 -3.49
C ILE A 120 4.84 -14.09 -3.60
N LEU A 121 4.17 -13.01 -3.18
CA LEU A 121 2.71 -12.92 -3.30
C LEU A 121 2.22 -12.81 -4.74
N GLU A 122 2.93 -12.06 -5.58
CA GLU A 122 2.62 -11.96 -7.00
C GLU A 122 2.83 -13.30 -7.69
N GLN A 123 3.84 -14.06 -7.27
CA GLN A 123 4.06 -15.41 -7.78
C GLN A 123 2.93 -16.37 -7.38
N ALA A 124 2.52 -16.36 -6.10
CA ALA A 124 1.40 -17.15 -5.63
C ALA A 124 0.09 -16.75 -6.34
N ASP A 125 -0.14 -15.44 -6.54
CA ASP A 125 -1.27 -14.95 -7.34
C ASP A 125 -1.18 -15.48 -8.77
N ARG A 126 -0.04 -15.36 -9.46
CA ARG A 126 0.15 -15.86 -10.83
C ARG A 126 -0.21 -17.34 -10.96
N VAL A 127 0.14 -18.17 -9.99
CA VAL A 127 -0.18 -19.61 -9.98
C VAL A 127 -1.69 -19.86 -9.92
N ILE A 128 -2.42 -19.15 -9.05
CA ILE A 128 -3.85 -19.39 -8.79
C ILE A 128 -4.79 -18.53 -9.66
N ARG A 129 -4.31 -17.43 -10.23
CA ARG A 129 -5.08 -16.38 -10.94
C ARG A 129 -5.99 -16.96 -12.03
N LYS A 130 -5.48 -17.90 -12.82
CA LYS A 130 -6.21 -18.50 -13.94
C LYS A 130 -7.47 -19.23 -13.45
N ALA A 131 -7.39 -19.90 -12.30
CA ALA A 131 -8.54 -20.58 -11.70
C ALA A 131 -9.55 -19.57 -11.12
N LEU A 132 -9.06 -18.51 -10.47
CA LEU A 132 -9.89 -17.43 -9.91
C LEU A 132 -10.69 -16.67 -10.98
N LEU A 133 -10.11 -16.44 -12.16
CA LEU A 133 -10.77 -15.70 -13.24
C LEU A 133 -11.88 -16.49 -13.95
N ARG A 134 -11.98 -17.81 -13.74
CA ARG A 134 -13.09 -18.60 -14.28
C ARG A 134 -14.39 -18.25 -13.54
N ARG A 135 -15.46 -17.96 -14.29
CA ARG A 135 -16.76 -17.47 -13.78
C ARG A 135 -17.19 -18.14 -12.46
N LYS A 136 -17.29 -17.33 -11.39
CA LYS A 136 -17.78 -17.74 -10.04
C LYS A 136 -17.02 -18.93 -9.45
N GLY A 137 -15.68 -18.92 -9.48
CA GLY A 137 -14.87 -19.97 -8.84
C GLY A 137 -14.93 -21.35 -9.51
N ARG A 138 -15.51 -21.47 -10.71
CA ARG A 138 -15.54 -22.73 -11.49
C ARG A 138 -14.17 -23.26 -11.94
N GLY A 139 -13.09 -22.56 -11.61
CA GLY A 139 -11.74 -23.08 -11.77
C GLY A 139 -11.30 -24.04 -10.67
N PHE A 140 -12.14 -24.24 -9.65
CA PHE A 140 -11.88 -25.08 -8.50
C PHE A 140 -12.92 -26.19 -8.37
N GLU A 141 -12.46 -27.37 -7.95
CA GLU A 141 -13.31 -28.51 -7.62
C GLU A 141 -13.08 -28.90 -6.15
N LEU A 142 -14.15 -29.14 -5.41
CA LEU A 142 -14.06 -29.55 -4.01
C LEU A 142 -13.54 -31.00 -3.96
N VAL A 143 -12.42 -31.21 -3.28
CA VAL A 143 -11.81 -32.53 -3.07
C VAL A 143 -12.27 -33.13 -1.74
N ALA A 144 -12.17 -32.35 -0.66
CA ALA A 144 -12.51 -32.80 0.68
C ALA A 144 -12.92 -31.63 1.59
N ASP A 145 -13.80 -31.92 2.55
CA ASP A 145 -14.10 -31.05 3.69
C ASP A 145 -14.03 -31.88 4.98
N GLU A 146 -13.02 -31.60 5.79
CA GLU A 146 -12.75 -32.25 7.07
C GLU A 146 -13.16 -31.37 8.27
N GLY A 147 -13.97 -30.34 8.02
CA GLY A 147 -14.46 -29.35 8.99
C GLY A 147 -13.40 -28.35 9.45
N LYS A 148 -12.17 -28.80 9.74
CA LYS A 148 -11.04 -27.91 10.08
C LYS A 148 -10.32 -27.40 8.83
N ILE A 149 -10.38 -28.17 7.75
CA ILE A 149 -9.66 -27.93 6.50
C ILE A 149 -10.62 -28.27 5.36
N ILE A 150 -10.65 -27.40 4.35
CA ILE A 150 -11.36 -27.63 3.10
C ILE A 150 -10.32 -27.60 1.97
N THR A 151 -10.31 -28.62 1.14
CA THR A 151 -9.33 -28.79 0.06
C THR A 151 -10.02 -28.71 -1.30
N TYR A 152 -9.47 -27.88 -2.17
CA TYR A 152 -9.92 -27.70 -3.55
C TYR A 152 -8.81 -28.06 -4.52
N SER A 153 -9.11 -28.82 -5.57
CA SER A 153 -8.21 -28.96 -6.71
C SER A 153 -8.45 -27.81 -7.69
N PHE A 154 -7.41 -27.42 -8.43
CA PHE A 154 -7.53 -26.44 -9.50
C PHE A 154 -6.49 -26.68 -10.59
N GLN A 155 -6.69 -26.03 -11.74
CA GLN A 155 -5.66 -26.02 -12.79
C GLN A 155 -4.79 -24.77 -12.64
N PRO A 156 -3.48 -24.92 -12.34
CA PRO A 156 -2.60 -23.78 -12.14
C PRO A 156 -2.28 -23.08 -13.46
N ASN A 157 -1.72 -21.88 -13.36
CA ASN A 157 -1.26 -21.14 -14.52
C ASN A 157 0.01 -21.77 -15.12
N LEU A 158 -0.19 -22.65 -16.10
CA LEU A 158 0.90 -23.36 -16.77
C LEU A 158 1.85 -22.42 -17.52
N PHE A 159 1.41 -21.29 -18.07
CA PHE A 159 2.33 -20.32 -18.70
C PHE A 159 3.42 -19.82 -17.74
N TYR A 160 3.14 -19.82 -16.44
CA TYR A 160 4.08 -19.42 -15.41
C TYR A 160 4.93 -20.60 -14.92
N LEU A 161 4.31 -21.74 -14.62
CA LEU A 161 5.01 -22.91 -14.05
C LEU A 161 5.75 -23.74 -15.11
N ASP A 162 5.18 -23.89 -16.29
CA ASP A 162 5.66 -24.68 -17.41
C ASP A 162 5.30 -24.03 -18.76
N PRO A 163 6.09 -23.04 -19.19
CA PRO A 163 5.88 -22.35 -20.46
C PRO A 163 5.87 -23.28 -21.69
N GLY A 164 6.46 -24.47 -21.59
CA GLY A 164 6.51 -25.47 -22.66
C GLY A 164 5.23 -26.32 -22.75
N PHE A 165 4.35 -26.28 -21.74
CA PHE A 165 3.15 -27.11 -21.64
C PHE A 165 3.43 -28.61 -21.77
N GLU A 166 4.59 -29.05 -21.31
CA GLU A 166 5.07 -30.42 -21.49
C GLU A 166 4.54 -31.36 -20.40
N LYS A 167 4.14 -30.81 -19.25
CA LYS A 167 3.82 -31.58 -18.06
C LYS A 167 2.34 -31.52 -17.70
N LYS A 168 1.87 -32.60 -17.07
CA LYS A 168 0.58 -32.65 -16.36
C LYS A 168 0.79 -32.26 -14.90
N TYR A 169 -0.23 -31.67 -14.29
CA TYR A 169 -0.16 -31.07 -12.97
C TYR A 169 -1.27 -31.52 -12.05
N THR A 170 -0.92 -31.66 -10.78
CA THR A 170 -1.86 -31.64 -9.66
C THR A 170 -1.66 -30.33 -8.91
N ALA A 171 -2.74 -29.58 -8.66
CA ALA A 171 -2.69 -28.41 -7.80
C ALA A 171 -3.88 -28.34 -6.85
N GLU A 172 -3.59 -27.88 -5.64
CA GLU A 172 -4.51 -27.85 -4.51
C GLU A 172 -4.44 -26.51 -3.78
N LEU A 173 -5.62 -25.98 -3.44
CA LEU A 173 -5.80 -24.88 -2.51
C LEU A 173 -6.38 -25.44 -1.22
N VAL A 174 -5.64 -25.28 -0.13
CA VAL A 174 -6.08 -25.66 1.22
C VAL A 174 -6.62 -24.42 1.92
N VAL A 175 -7.82 -24.52 2.45
CA VAL A 175 -8.56 -23.44 3.11
C VAL A 175 -8.82 -23.81 4.57
N ASP A 176 -8.70 -22.84 5.46
CA ASP A 176 -9.05 -22.99 6.87
C ASP A 176 -10.57 -23.10 7.03
N GLY A 177 -11.10 -24.20 7.56
CA GLY A 177 -12.56 -24.42 7.67
C GLY A 177 -13.28 -23.43 8.62
N ARG A 178 -12.55 -22.75 9.51
CA ARG A 178 -13.13 -21.79 10.45
C ARG A 178 -13.11 -20.35 9.92
N THR A 179 -11.99 -19.93 9.36
CA THR A 179 -11.77 -18.55 8.89
C THR A 179 -12.02 -18.38 7.40
N LEU A 180 -12.11 -19.48 6.67
CA LEU A 180 -12.19 -19.54 5.21
C LEU A 180 -11.05 -18.79 4.52
N LEU A 181 -9.89 -18.66 5.16
CA LEU A 181 -8.69 -18.06 4.57
C LEU A 181 -7.82 -19.13 3.91
N ALA A 182 -7.14 -18.74 2.83
CA ALA A 182 -6.16 -19.60 2.17
C ALA A 182 -5.01 -19.93 3.14
N ARG A 183 -4.71 -21.22 3.28
CA ARG A 183 -3.63 -21.75 4.12
C ARG A 183 -2.48 -22.29 3.30
N GLU A 184 -2.75 -22.90 2.16
CA GLU A 184 -1.70 -23.48 1.33
C GLU A 184 -2.11 -23.48 -0.14
N ILE A 185 -1.16 -23.17 -0.99
CA ILE A 185 -1.21 -23.44 -2.43
C ILE A 185 -0.10 -24.43 -2.71
N ASN A 186 -0.46 -25.60 -3.23
CA ASN A 186 0.48 -26.62 -3.66
C ASN A 186 0.23 -26.91 -5.13
N ALA A 187 1.27 -26.92 -5.96
CA ALA A 187 1.19 -27.35 -7.35
C ALA A 187 2.45 -28.13 -7.70
N ARG A 188 2.28 -29.28 -8.35
CA ARG A 188 3.39 -30.13 -8.78
C ARG A 188 3.09 -30.85 -10.08
N SER A 189 4.12 -31.09 -10.88
CA SER A 189 4.01 -31.99 -12.02
C SER A 189 3.91 -33.44 -11.56
N GLU A 190 3.31 -34.32 -12.38
CA GLU A 190 3.15 -35.75 -12.04
C GLU A 190 4.48 -36.49 -11.80
N ASP A 191 5.56 -36.01 -12.43
CA ASP A 191 6.93 -36.52 -12.28
C ASP A 191 7.75 -35.80 -11.20
N ASP A 192 7.11 -34.91 -10.42
CA ASP A 192 7.73 -34.04 -9.40
C ASP A 192 8.90 -33.16 -9.93
N ASP A 193 9.05 -33.03 -11.25
CA ASP A 193 10.04 -32.15 -11.89
C ASP A 193 9.83 -30.68 -11.48
N ILE A 194 8.59 -30.22 -11.52
CA ILE A 194 8.19 -28.86 -11.18
C ILE A 194 7.37 -28.89 -9.89
N GLN A 195 7.76 -28.08 -8.91
CA GLN A 195 7.08 -27.98 -7.62
C GLN A 195 6.92 -26.51 -7.22
N PHE A 196 5.76 -26.20 -6.64
CA PHE A 196 5.42 -24.91 -6.06
C PHE A 196 4.61 -25.13 -4.79
N LYS A 197 5.08 -24.60 -3.67
CA LYS A 197 4.38 -24.62 -2.38
C LYS A 197 4.44 -23.25 -1.74
N PHE A 198 3.29 -22.77 -1.32
CA PHE A 198 3.14 -21.52 -0.58
C PHE A 198 2.18 -21.74 0.57
N SER A 199 2.70 -21.78 1.80
CA SER A 199 1.92 -22.01 3.01
C SER A 199 1.85 -20.73 3.84
N VAL A 200 0.72 -20.49 4.48
CA VAL A 200 0.40 -19.28 5.24
C VAL A 200 0.10 -19.64 6.68
N SER A 201 0.65 -18.86 7.60
CA SER A 201 0.43 -19.02 9.03
C SER A 201 0.48 -17.69 9.78
N ALA A 202 0.14 -17.70 11.07
CA ALA A 202 0.29 -16.54 11.96
C ALA A 202 -0.34 -15.23 11.42
N ILE A 203 -1.51 -15.34 10.79
CA ILE A 203 -2.27 -14.24 10.20
C ILE A 203 -2.52 -13.15 11.27
N ASN A 204 -2.33 -11.89 10.88
CA ASN A 204 -2.49 -10.67 11.66
C ASN A 204 -1.75 -10.64 13.02
N ARG A 205 -0.76 -11.53 13.23
CA ARG A 205 0.06 -11.53 14.44
C ARG A 205 1.13 -10.44 14.46
N ARG A 206 1.64 -10.02 13.29
CA ARG A 206 2.75 -9.04 13.20
C ARG A 206 2.26 -7.72 12.62
N LYS A 207 2.45 -6.61 13.32
CA LYS A 207 1.95 -5.29 12.84
C LYS A 207 2.94 -4.53 11.96
N ARG A 208 4.22 -4.92 11.95
CA ARG A 208 5.28 -4.19 11.24
C ARG A 208 6.46 -5.08 10.87
N ILE A 209 7.06 -4.80 9.72
CA ILE A 209 8.40 -5.30 9.34
C ILE A 209 9.39 -4.16 9.50
N ARG A 210 10.46 -4.41 10.26
CA ARG A 210 11.54 -3.43 10.39
C ARG A 210 12.41 -3.51 9.14
N ILE A 211 12.21 -2.58 8.22
CA ILE A 211 13.16 -2.34 7.12
C ILE A 211 14.36 -1.58 7.70
N PRO A 212 15.59 -2.13 7.58
CA PRO A 212 16.82 -1.43 7.95
C PRO A 212 16.91 -0.07 7.24
N PHE A 213 17.42 0.93 7.94
CA PHE A 213 17.72 2.19 7.29
C PHE A 213 19.10 2.10 6.65
N SER A 214 19.21 2.47 5.38
CA SER A 214 20.46 2.57 4.63
C SER A 214 20.46 3.90 3.89
N GLU A 215 21.57 4.61 3.85
CA GLU A 215 21.64 5.96 3.24
C GLU A 215 21.95 5.83 1.75
N ASN A 216 20.94 5.46 0.96
CA ASN A 216 21.12 5.11 -0.45
C ASN A 216 20.71 6.22 -1.40
N PHE A 217 19.87 7.15 -0.94
CA PHE A 217 19.41 8.27 -1.74
C PHE A 217 19.47 9.54 -0.92
N ARG A 218 19.78 10.65 -1.56
CA ARG A 218 19.74 11.99 -0.99
C ARG A 218 18.77 12.83 -1.78
N LEU A 219 17.85 13.48 -1.09
CA LEU A 219 17.06 14.59 -1.62
C LEU A 219 17.62 15.87 -1.03
N THR A 220 17.79 16.89 -1.87
CA THR A 220 18.15 18.23 -1.38
C THR A 220 16.98 19.17 -1.59
N TYR A 221 16.65 19.89 -0.52
CA TYR A 221 15.63 20.93 -0.55
C TYR A 221 16.20 22.27 -0.10
N SER A 222 15.77 23.34 -0.75
CA SER A 222 16.02 24.71 -0.32
C SER A 222 14.81 25.23 0.46
N PRO A 223 14.89 25.34 1.80
CA PRO A 223 13.83 25.95 2.59
C PRO A 223 13.92 27.47 2.56
N GLN A 224 12.78 28.13 2.72
CA GLN A 224 12.75 29.56 3.05
C GLN A 224 13.54 29.84 4.35
N ALA A 225 14.27 30.96 4.37
CA ALA A 225 15.11 31.36 5.49
C ALA A 225 14.35 31.32 6.83
N GLY A 226 14.98 30.74 7.86
CA GLY A 226 14.43 30.69 9.22
C GLY A 226 13.36 29.60 9.48
N ARG A 227 12.97 28.77 8.50
CA ARG A 227 11.91 27.75 8.67
C ARG A 227 12.36 26.29 8.68
N PHE A 228 13.65 26.02 8.85
CA PHE A 228 14.25 24.67 8.80
C PHE A 228 13.58 23.64 9.72
N GLY A 229 13.30 23.99 10.98
CA GLY A 229 12.71 23.05 11.94
C GLY A 229 11.30 22.60 11.54
N LYS A 230 10.47 23.54 11.06
CA LYS A 230 9.12 23.25 10.59
C LYS A 230 9.14 22.46 9.28
N ALA A 231 10.00 22.85 8.32
CA ALA A 231 10.18 22.12 7.07
C ALA A 231 10.62 20.67 7.32
N LYS A 232 11.64 20.47 8.18
CA LYS A 232 12.12 19.13 8.60
C LYS A 232 11.00 18.28 9.21
N SER A 233 10.22 18.87 10.11
CA SER A 233 9.12 18.17 10.80
C SER A 233 8.01 17.75 9.83
N VAL A 234 7.56 18.66 8.97
CA VAL A 234 6.48 18.39 8.01
C VAL A 234 6.93 17.41 6.94
N LEU A 235 8.06 17.67 6.28
CA LEU A 235 8.60 16.76 5.26
C LEU A 235 8.86 15.37 5.84
N GLY A 236 9.37 15.29 7.07
CA GLY A 236 9.59 14.03 7.77
C GLY A 236 8.30 13.26 8.03
N LYS A 237 7.18 13.94 8.32
CA LYS A 237 5.85 13.32 8.43
C LYS A 237 5.34 12.87 7.07
N ARG A 238 5.38 13.75 6.06
CA ARG A 238 4.93 13.46 4.69
C ARG A 238 5.65 12.26 4.08
N LEU A 239 6.98 12.17 4.23
CA LEU A 239 7.76 11.02 3.79
C LEU A 239 7.39 9.73 4.52
N ARG A 240 7.10 9.79 5.82
CA ARG A 240 6.60 8.62 6.56
C ARG A 240 5.22 8.18 6.08
N ASP A 241 4.35 9.13 5.73
CA ASP A 241 3.00 8.86 5.25
C ASP A 241 3.03 8.17 3.84
N VAL A 242 4.12 8.34 3.04
CA VAL A 242 4.42 7.54 1.83
C VAL A 242 5.33 6.32 2.10
N GLY A 243 5.46 5.90 3.37
CA GLY A 243 6.24 4.71 3.74
C GLY A 243 7.77 4.87 3.65
N ARG A 244 8.29 6.09 3.49
CA ARG A 244 9.73 6.36 3.36
C ARG A 244 10.34 6.77 4.69
N LYS A 245 11.24 5.92 5.19
CA LYS A 245 12.11 6.29 6.32
C LYS A 245 13.15 7.28 5.85
N SER A 246 13.35 8.31 6.64
CA SER A 246 14.26 9.40 6.32
C SER A 246 15.11 9.82 7.52
N ARG A 247 16.33 10.29 7.23
CA ARG A 247 17.14 11.09 8.16
C ARG A 247 17.43 12.43 7.51
N MET A 248 17.33 13.50 8.29
CA MET A 248 17.41 14.86 7.76
C MET A 248 18.42 15.70 8.53
N ARG A 249 19.27 16.42 7.78
CA ARG A 249 20.27 17.35 8.30
C ARG A 249 20.30 18.63 7.46
N THR A 250 20.69 19.73 8.08
CA THR A 250 20.94 20.97 7.36
C THR A 250 22.42 21.00 6.95
N ARG A 251 22.71 21.30 5.68
CA ARG A 251 24.07 21.45 5.16
C ARG A 251 24.05 22.48 4.02
N ASP A 252 25.00 23.42 4.04
CA ASP A 252 25.16 24.44 2.99
C ASP A 252 23.87 25.23 2.73
N GLY A 253 23.15 25.60 3.80
CA GLY A 253 21.86 26.31 3.72
C GLY A 253 20.67 25.45 3.26
N ASN A 254 20.88 24.19 2.90
CA ASN A 254 19.87 23.28 2.39
C ASN A 254 19.48 22.20 3.40
N LEU A 255 18.26 21.67 3.25
CA LEU A 255 17.80 20.48 3.96
C LEU A 255 18.16 19.24 3.14
N GLN A 256 19.14 18.49 3.59
CA GLN A 256 19.50 17.19 3.03
C GLN A 256 18.70 16.08 3.72
N VAL A 257 18.00 15.29 2.91
CA VAL A 257 17.20 14.15 3.34
C VAL A 257 17.80 12.88 2.78
N THR A 258 18.26 11.99 3.64
CA THR A 258 18.73 10.66 3.23
C THR A 258 17.62 9.64 3.39
N LEU A 259 17.50 8.75 2.40
CA LEU A 259 16.44 7.74 2.30
C LEU A 259 17.04 6.36 1.99
N THR A 260 16.34 5.32 2.46
CA THR A 260 16.62 3.93 2.06
C THR A 260 16.25 3.64 0.61
N PHE A 261 15.10 4.16 0.18
CA PHE A 261 14.53 3.95 -1.15
C PHE A 261 14.23 5.31 -1.78
N PRO A 262 14.28 5.42 -3.12
CA PRO A 262 14.05 6.69 -3.77
C PRO A 262 12.59 7.10 -3.67
N VAL A 263 12.35 8.37 -4.01
CA VAL A 263 11.03 8.94 -4.22
C VAL A 263 10.99 9.42 -5.67
N TYR A 264 9.90 9.13 -6.39
CA TYR A 264 9.73 9.66 -7.74
C TYR A 264 9.85 11.19 -7.72
N LYS A 265 10.54 11.77 -8.70
CA LYS A 265 10.85 13.21 -8.73
C LYS A 265 9.61 14.09 -8.56
N GLN A 266 8.52 13.76 -9.27
CA GLN A 266 7.23 14.45 -9.18
C GLN A 266 6.64 14.37 -7.76
N MET A 267 6.65 13.17 -7.15
CA MET A 267 6.21 13.01 -5.77
C MET A 267 7.10 13.80 -4.79
N ALA A 268 8.41 13.81 -4.98
CA ALA A 268 9.32 14.59 -4.14
C ALA A 268 9.07 16.11 -4.23
N GLN A 269 8.68 16.60 -5.42
CA GLN A 269 8.25 17.98 -5.64
C GLN A 269 6.92 18.27 -4.93
N ILE A 270 5.89 17.46 -5.15
CA ILE A 270 4.57 17.63 -4.52
C ILE A 270 4.68 17.59 -2.98
N LEU A 271 5.47 16.66 -2.43
CA LEU A 271 5.67 16.57 -0.97
C LEU A 271 6.40 17.78 -0.38
N ALA A 272 7.02 18.62 -1.20
CA ALA A 272 7.70 19.85 -0.80
C ALA A 272 6.77 21.09 -0.79
N GLU A 273 5.67 21.03 -1.52
CA GLU A 273 4.79 22.19 -1.75
C GLU A 273 3.93 22.55 -0.53
N PRO A 274 3.40 23.78 -0.44
CA PRO A 274 2.70 24.26 0.75
C PRO A 274 1.48 23.42 1.14
N GLY A 275 0.68 22.95 0.18
CA GLY A 275 -0.50 22.14 0.50
C GLY A 275 -1.69 22.96 1.00
N GLN A 276 -1.79 24.21 0.53
CA GLN A 276 -2.94 25.06 0.77
C GLN A 276 -4.11 24.60 -0.12
N LEU A 277 -5.23 24.29 0.52
CA LEU A 277 -6.50 23.96 -0.14
C LEU A 277 -7.51 25.04 0.19
N VAL A 278 -8.18 25.55 -0.83
CA VAL A 278 -9.27 26.51 -0.72
C VAL A 278 -10.42 26.02 -1.60
N ILE A 279 -11.64 26.04 -1.08
CA ILE A 279 -12.84 25.87 -1.90
C ILE A 279 -13.38 27.28 -2.14
N LEU A 280 -13.69 27.60 -3.40
CA LEU A 280 -14.17 28.90 -3.86
C LEU A 280 -15.58 28.78 -4.44
N GLY A 281 -16.37 29.85 -4.29
CA GLY A 281 -17.60 30.05 -5.04
C GLY A 281 -17.26 30.78 -6.33
N LEU A 282 -17.69 30.24 -7.47
CA LEU A 282 -17.30 30.69 -8.80
C LEU A 282 -18.55 30.97 -9.66
N ASN A 283 -18.45 32.01 -10.50
CA ASN A 283 -19.41 32.34 -11.55
C ASN A 283 -18.69 32.42 -12.90
N LEU A 284 -19.43 32.22 -13.99
CA LEU A 284 -18.91 32.47 -15.34
C LEU A 284 -18.78 33.96 -15.64
N ASP A 285 -19.66 34.78 -15.07
CA ASP A 285 -19.65 36.24 -15.22
C ASP A 285 -19.70 36.92 -13.84
N GLY A 286 -18.99 38.04 -13.68
CA GLY A 286 -19.14 38.88 -12.47
C GLY A 286 -17.96 39.80 -12.16
N PRO A 287 -18.14 40.72 -11.19
CA PRO A 287 -17.07 41.59 -10.72
C PRO A 287 -16.20 40.85 -9.69
N GLY A 288 -15.32 39.96 -10.16
CA GLY A 288 -14.44 39.19 -9.29
C GLY A 288 -13.09 38.89 -9.93
N PRO A 289 -12.04 38.58 -9.13
CA PRO A 289 -10.77 38.09 -9.66
C PRO A 289 -10.98 36.84 -10.52
N GLN A 290 -10.22 36.75 -11.60
CA GLN A 290 -10.32 35.64 -12.55
C GLN A 290 -9.40 34.48 -12.14
N ILE A 291 -9.91 33.25 -12.30
CA ILE A 291 -9.15 32.03 -12.11
C ILE A 291 -9.47 31.03 -13.22
N ASN A 292 -8.44 30.34 -13.70
CA ASN A 292 -8.54 29.38 -14.80
C ASN A 292 -8.20 27.98 -14.30
N THR A 293 -8.77 26.96 -14.95
CA THR A 293 -8.44 25.56 -14.71
C THR A 293 -7.00 25.27 -15.18
N ARG A 294 -6.43 24.18 -14.66
CA ARG A 294 -5.10 23.73 -15.04
C ARG A 294 -5.06 23.30 -16.52
N GLY A 295 -4.64 24.18 -17.40
CA GLY A 295 -4.16 23.82 -18.75
C GLY A 295 -5.16 23.90 -19.89
N GLU A 296 -6.39 24.37 -19.68
CA GLU A 296 -7.30 24.70 -20.76
C GLU A 296 -7.70 26.19 -20.68
N ILE A 297 -7.66 26.87 -21.82
CA ILE A 297 -8.14 28.26 -21.99
C ILE A 297 -9.69 28.27 -22.12
N SER A 298 -10.36 27.14 -21.85
CA SER A 298 -11.77 26.94 -22.19
C SER A 298 -12.71 27.82 -21.37
N ASP A 299 -12.49 27.96 -20.06
CA ASP A 299 -13.36 28.74 -19.18
C ASP A 299 -12.58 29.61 -18.17
N ILE A 300 -12.91 30.90 -18.13
CA ILE A 300 -12.42 31.85 -17.11
C ILE A 300 -13.52 32.01 -16.06
N PHE A 301 -13.22 31.68 -14.81
CA PHE A 301 -14.17 31.83 -13.70
C PHE A 301 -13.89 33.10 -12.90
N HIS A 302 -14.95 33.78 -12.48
CA HIS A 302 -14.90 34.89 -11.55
C HIS A 302 -15.16 34.41 -10.12
N ILE A 303 -14.25 34.73 -9.20
CA ILE A 303 -14.38 34.38 -7.78
C ILE A 303 -15.46 35.27 -7.15
N ALA A 304 -16.58 34.65 -6.81
CA ALA A 304 -17.73 35.31 -6.19
C ALA A 304 -17.66 35.28 -4.65
N ASP A 305 -17.13 34.21 -4.07
CA ASP A 305 -16.97 34.08 -2.61
C ASP A 305 -15.74 33.22 -2.26
N THR A 306 -14.94 33.70 -1.30
CA THR A 306 -13.74 33.02 -0.79
C THR A 306 -13.95 32.38 0.59
N LEU A 307 -15.03 32.72 1.30
CA LEU A 307 -15.09 32.59 2.77
C LEU A 307 -16.30 31.83 3.35
N ALA A 308 -17.31 31.42 2.57
CA ALA A 308 -18.50 30.74 3.10
C ALA A 308 -18.64 29.24 2.74
N LEU A 309 -17.54 28.50 2.67
CA LEU A 309 -17.54 27.14 2.11
C LEU A 309 -17.18 26.02 3.10
N PRO A 310 -17.69 24.79 2.88
CA PRO A 310 -17.52 23.67 3.79
C PRO A 310 -16.06 23.39 4.15
N VAL A 311 -15.80 23.13 5.43
CA VAL A 311 -14.49 22.67 5.89
C VAL A 311 -14.24 21.24 5.37
N VAL A 312 -13.10 21.01 4.73
CA VAL A 312 -12.67 19.67 4.33
C VAL A 312 -12.29 18.87 5.57
N ARG A 313 -13.04 17.79 5.82
CA ARG A 313 -12.87 16.86 6.94
C ARG A 313 -11.80 15.81 6.67
N SER A 314 -11.77 15.27 5.45
CA SER A 314 -10.75 14.30 5.04
C SER A 314 -10.40 14.45 3.56
N VAL A 315 -9.18 14.01 3.24
CA VAL A 315 -8.66 13.92 1.88
C VAL A 315 -8.14 12.51 1.69
N GLU A 316 -8.77 11.76 0.79
CA GLU A 316 -8.50 10.35 0.53
C GLU A 316 -8.22 10.11 -0.95
N VAL A 317 -7.65 8.95 -1.27
CA VAL A 317 -7.46 8.51 -2.66
C VAL A 317 -8.59 7.54 -2.97
N GLY A 318 -9.47 7.94 -3.88
CA GLY A 318 -10.53 7.12 -4.43
C GLY A 318 -10.17 6.59 -5.81
N PHE A 319 -11.10 5.82 -6.38
CA PHE A 319 -11.01 5.33 -7.75
C PHE A 319 -12.34 5.51 -8.45
N ASP A 320 -12.32 5.91 -9.72
CA ASP A 320 -13.54 5.93 -10.53
C ASP A 320 -13.96 4.53 -10.98
N SER A 321 -15.05 4.44 -11.74
CA SER A 321 -15.55 3.18 -12.29
C SER A 321 -14.59 2.50 -13.27
N LEU A 322 -13.58 3.21 -13.76
CA LEU A 322 -12.51 2.72 -14.64
C LEU A 322 -11.22 2.44 -13.86
N SER A 323 -11.27 2.44 -12.52
CA SER A 323 -10.11 2.27 -11.64
C SER A 323 -9.01 3.32 -11.81
N ARG A 324 -9.36 4.50 -12.33
CA ARG A 324 -8.45 5.64 -12.38
C ARG A 324 -8.42 6.33 -11.02
N PRO A 325 -7.23 6.64 -10.49
CA PRO A 325 -7.11 7.28 -9.18
C PRO A 325 -7.66 8.71 -9.22
N LEU A 326 -8.36 9.10 -8.17
CA LEU A 326 -8.86 10.46 -7.95
C LEU A 326 -8.69 10.87 -6.49
N LEU A 327 -8.82 12.15 -6.18
CA LEU A 327 -8.89 12.61 -4.79
C LEU A 327 -10.31 12.81 -4.34
N GLU A 328 -10.65 12.26 -3.18
CA GLU A 328 -11.94 12.46 -2.53
C GLU A 328 -11.77 13.42 -1.35
N LEU A 329 -12.48 14.54 -1.41
CA LEU A 329 -12.57 15.53 -0.34
C LEU A 329 -13.91 15.39 0.36
N VAL A 330 -13.90 14.92 1.61
CA VAL A 330 -15.12 14.82 2.42
C VAL A 330 -15.34 16.16 3.11
N LEU A 331 -16.52 16.73 2.96
CA LEU A 331 -16.91 18.02 3.51
C LEU A 331 -17.60 17.86 4.87
N ALA A 332 -17.42 18.83 5.77
CA ALA A 332 -18.00 18.78 7.12
C ALA A 332 -19.47 19.22 7.17
N LYS A 333 -19.94 20.02 6.19
CA LYS A 333 -21.34 20.50 6.07
C LYS A 333 -21.67 20.79 4.60
N ALA A 334 -22.57 20.04 3.98
CA ALA A 334 -23.04 20.33 2.63
C ALA A 334 -23.93 21.58 2.50
N GLU A 335 -24.30 22.28 3.58
CA GLU A 335 -25.27 23.37 3.48
C GLU A 335 -24.71 24.60 2.75
N PRO A 336 -25.16 24.86 1.51
CA PRO A 336 -24.90 26.09 0.80
C PRO A 336 -25.89 27.12 1.35
N ARG A 337 -25.56 27.82 2.43
CA ARG A 337 -26.41 28.95 2.84
C ARG A 337 -26.33 30.01 1.74
N SER A 338 -27.49 30.34 1.15
CA SER A 338 -27.76 31.51 0.29
C SER A 338 -26.59 31.91 -0.62
N ARG A 339 -26.44 31.26 -1.77
CA ARG A 339 -25.27 31.44 -2.62
C ARG A 339 -25.55 32.35 -3.80
N ASP A 340 -24.79 33.44 -3.91
CA ASP A 340 -24.65 34.28 -5.11
C ASP A 340 -23.68 33.64 -6.14
N PHE A 341 -23.62 32.30 -6.20
CA PHE A 341 -22.71 31.61 -7.10
C PHE A 341 -23.18 30.24 -7.62
N ASP A 342 -22.79 29.95 -8.86
CA ASP A 342 -23.26 28.81 -9.65
C ASP A 342 -22.35 27.57 -9.53
N TYR A 343 -21.07 27.77 -9.20
CA TYR A 343 -20.05 26.71 -9.19
C TYR A 343 -19.21 26.69 -7.91
N LEU A 344 -18.69 25.52 -7.57
CA LEU A 344 -17.66 25.28 -6.57
C LEU A 344 -16.33 24.98 -7.24
N GLY A 345 -15.32 25.80 -6.97
CA GLY A 345 -13.95 25.58 -7.41
C GLY A 345 -13.07 24.98 -6.32
N VAL A 346 -12.36 23.90 -6.62
CA VAL A 346 -11.33 23.35 -5.71
C VAL A 346 -9.96 23.87 -6.11
N VAL A 347 -9.38 24.73 -5.27
CA VAL A 347 -8.09 25.37 -5.51
C VAL A 347 -7.01 24.79 -4.61
N VAL A 348 -5.93 24.29 -5.20
CA VAL A 348 -4.74 23.81 -4.48
C VAL A 348 -3.54 24.65 -4.87
N ASP A 349 -2.91 25.28 -3.88
CA ASP A 349 -1.77 26.18 -4.06
C ASP A 349 -1.97 27.22 -5.19
N GLY A 350 -3.19 27.77 -5.29
CA GLY A 350 -3.54 28.80 -6.27
C GLY A 350 -3.95 28.28 -7.65
N VAL A 351 -3.94 26.96 -7.88
CA VAL A 351 -4.39 26.35 -9.14
C VAL A 351 -5.78 25.75 -8.95
N LEU A 352 -6.71 26.06 -9.86
CA LEU A 352 -8.05 25.47 -9.88
C LEU A 352 -7.99 24.07 -10.53
N TYR A 353 -8.30 23.05 -9.73
CA TYR A 353 -8.22 21.65 -10.14
C TYR A 353 -9.53 21.08 -10.66
N GLU A 354 -10.66 21.52 -10.09
CA GLU A 354 -11.98 20.98 -10.39
C GLU A 354 -13.03 22.08 -10.20
N VAL A 355 -14.07 22.06 -11.03
CA VAL A 355 -15.24 22.94 -10.94
C VAL A 355 -16.49 22.09 -10.94
N LEU A 356 -17.38 22.29 -9.97
CA LEU A 356 -18.60 21.51 -9.80
C LEU A 356 -19.80 22.44 -9.74
N THR A 357 -20.89 22.11 -10.44
CA THR A 357 -22.14 22.86 -10.32
C THR A 357 -22.75 22.70 -8.93
N VAL A 358 -23.29 23.79 -8.37
CA VAL A 358 -23.88 23.78 -7.01
C VAL A 358 -25.17 22.95 -6.92
N ASP A 359 -25.85 22.73 -8.05
CA ASP A 359 -27.13 22.02 -8.15
C ASP A 359 -27.10 20.55 -7.69
N ASN A 360 -25.91 19.99 -7.45
CA ASN A 360 -25.73 18.62 -6.98
C ASN A 360 -25.01 18.60 -5.62
N PRO A 361 -25.73 18.84 -4.50
CA PRO A 361 -25.12 18.87 -3.18
C PRO A 361 -24.55 17.50 -2.83
N THR A 362 -23.23 17.38 -2.86
CA THR A 362 -22.52 16.18 -2.43
C THR A 362 -21.62 16.52 -1.26
N ASP A 363 -21.58 15.65 -0.25
CA ASP A 363 -20.61 15.74 0.85
C ASP A 363 -19.19 15.34 0.41
N ILE A 364 -19.02 14.88 -0.83
CA ILE A 364 -17.77 14.35 -1.37
C ILE A 364 -17.47 15.04 -2.70
N LEU A 365 -16.45 15.90 -2.72
CA LEU A 365 -15.92 16.45 -3.96
C LEU A 365 -14.84 15.51 -4.49
N ARG A 366 -14.90 15.19 -5.78
CA ARG A 366 -13.91 14.35 -6.45
C ARG A 366 -13.07 15.20 -7.40
N ILE A 367 -11.75 15.20 -7.23
CA ILE A 367 -10.82 15.85 -8.17
C ILE A 367 -10.33 14.77 -9.13
N ALA A 368 -10.79 14.83 -10.39
CA ALA A 368 -10.48 13.82 -11.41
C ALA A 368 -9.18 14.11 -12.17
N ASN A 369 -8.65 15.34 -12.07
CA ASN A 369 -7.44 15.79 -12.76
C ASN A 369 -6.13 15.31 -12.12
N VAL A 370 -6.09 14.06 -11.65
CA VAL A 370 -4.90 13.42 -11.12
C VAL A 370 -4.48 12.29 -12.05
N THR A 371 -3.23 12.34 -12.53
CA THR A 371 -2.81 11.49 -13.66
C THR A 371 -2.33 10.11 -13.24
N THR A 372 -1.85 9.96 -12.01
CA THR A 372 -1.28 8.71 -11.47
C THR A 372 -1.65 8.49 -10.01
N TYR A 373 -1.57 7.24 -9.54
CA TYR A 373 -1.85 6.91 -8.14
C TYR A 373 -0.81 7.56 -7.21
N GLU A 374 0.44 7.64 -7.64
CA GLU A 374 1.52 8.29 -6.92
C GLU A 374 1.27 9.79 -6.75
N GLU A 375 0.78 10.46 -7.80
CA GLU A 375 0.39 11.86 -7.74
C GLU A 375 -0.79 12.04 -6.77
N ALA A 376 -1.82 11.20 -6.85
CA ALA A 376 -2.98 11.24 -5.95
C ALA A 376 -2.58 11.03 -4.50
N LEU A 377 -1.73 10.04 -4.25
CA LEU A 377 -1.21 9.76 -2.91
C LEU A 377 -0.40 10.95 -2.38
N ALA A 378 0.52 11.50 -3.18
CA ALA A 378 1.34 12.63 -2.78
C ALA A 378 0.50 13.88 -2.49
N LEU A 379 -0.47 14.19 -3.35
CA LEU A 379 -1.38 15.33 -3.19
C LEU A 379 -2.26 15.15 -1.95
N SER A 380 -2.81 13.95 -1.71
CA SER A 380 -3.59 13.66 -0.50
C SER A 380 -2.79 13.89 0.80
N ILE A 381 -1.50 13.51 0.80
CA ILE A 381 -0.62 13.65 1.98
C ILE A 381 -0.24 15.11 2.20
N LYS A 382 0.09 15.80 1.10
CA LYS A 382 0.39 17.24 1.10
C LYS A 382 -0.78 18.03 1.69
N LEU A 383 -2.00 17.77 1.25
CA LEU A 383 -3.22 18.45 1.73
C LEU A 383 -3.57 18.11 3.19
N ARG A 384 -3.31 16.88 3.64
CA ARG A 384 -3.48 16.49 5.06
C ARG A 384 -2.43 17.08 6.00
N ARG A 385 -1.31 17.55 5.45
CA ARG A 385 -0.14 18.05 6.20
C ARG A 385 0.31 19.40 5.65
N PRO A 386 -0.51 20.46 5.69
CA PRO A 386 -0.15 21.74 5.11
C PRO A 386 1.10 22.34 5.78
N PHE A 387 1.90 23.02 4.97
CA PHE A 387 3.12 23.70 5.34
C PHE A 387 3.14 25.09 4.70
N ASN A 388 2.80 26.13 5.46
CA ASN A 388 2.92 27.50 4.97
C ASN A 388 4.40 27.89 4.94
N GLY A 389 5.12 27.53 3.87
CA GLY A 389 6.52 27.86 3.63
C GLY A 389 7.01 27.26 2.32
N GLU A 390 7.94 27.93 1.67
CA GLU A 390 8.53 27.43 0.43
C GLU A 390 9.62 26.40 0.77
N LEU A 391 9.46 25.20 0.24
CA LEU A 391 10.48 24.17 0.25
C LEU A 391 10.67 23.70 -1.19
N ARG A 392 11.72 24.21 -1.84
CA ARG A 392 11.98 23.86 -3.24
C ARG A 392 12.77 22.56 -3.30
N PHE A 393 12.25 21.55 -3.98
CA PHE A 393 13.02 20.36 -4.35
C PHE A 393 14.10 20.75 -5.36
N LEU A 394 15.36 20.46 -5.03
CA LEU A 394 16.50 20.75 -5.90
C LEU A 394 16.87 19.51 -6.71
N ASP A 395 17.17 18.41 -6.04
CA ASP A 395 17.67 17.20 -6.68
C ASP A 395 17.40 15.92 -5.88
N GLN A 396 17.60 14.79 -6.56
CA GLN A 396 17.75 13.48 -5.94
C GLN A 396 19.03 12.84 -6.48
N GLU A 397 19.90 12.42 -5.58
CA GLU A 397 21.14 11.71 -5.88
C GLU A 397 21.10 10.30 -5.32
N ARG A 398 21.60 9.31 -6.07
CA ARG A 398 21.90 7.97 -5.51
C ARG A 398 23.24 8.05 -4.79
N LEU A 399 23.23 7.69 -3.51
CA LEU A 399 24.42 7.49 -2.70
C LEU A 399 24.90 6.05 -2.93
N ARG A 400 26.21 5.88 -3.12
CA ARG A 400 26.86 4.65 -3.58
C ARG A 400 26.36 3.39 -2.89
#